data_AF-A0A0A1DT52-F1
#
_entry.id   AF-A0A0A1DT52-F1
#
_cell.length_a   1.000
_cell.length_b   1.000
_cell.length_c   1.000
_cell.angle_alpha   90.00
_cell.angle_beta   90.00
_cell.angle_gamma   90.00
#
_symmetry.space_group_name_H-M   'P 1'
#
loop_
_entity.id
_entity.type
_entity.pdbx_description
1 polymer ?
#
loop_
_entity_poly.entity_id
_entity_poly.type
_entity_poly.pdbx_seq_one_letter_code
_entity_poly.pdbx_strand_id
1 'polypeptide(L)'
;MLQDVVDASFTLPGRSQLRRMRVERFARGWGIERCGGKAPPLDGTADRFEQALYPDLDLIRRKGINESVEKIDYGREDCQVGDQIGKRMPSFWDWAKLAIPWDEVTQTVVQDASLVPVKDAMATCLRDRTGLEVSDDDPAGSFMGSVDRSFLLSDSVAKMMDYSVAFADCGEDYYAGLRRLLEKKRPALIERHREVLEKFAAELVELGYVP
;
A
#
# COMPACT_ATOMS: atom_id res chain seq x y z
N MET A 1 -16.76 -5.40 2.45
CA MET A 1 -17.00 -5.51 0.99
C MET A 1 -16.86 -4.17 0.28
N LEU A 2 -17.93 -3.39 0.09
CA LEU A 2 -17.84 -2.11 -0.64
C LEU A 2 -16.81 -1.16 -0.02
N GLN A 3 -16.78 -1.07 1.31
CA GLN A 3 -15.79 -0.26 2.02
C GLN A 3 -14.35 -0.72 1.76
N ASP A 4 -14.09 -2.02 1.62
CA ASP A 4 -12.73 -2.52 1.34
C ASP A 4 -12.32 -2.20 -0.09
N VAL A 5 -13.25 -2.31 -1.05
CA VAL A 5 -13.04 -1.89 -2.44
C VAL A 5 -12.77 -0.39 -2.53
N VAL A 6 -13.54 0.42 -1.80
CA VAL A 6 -13.31 1.87 -1.70
C VAL A 6 -11.94 2.17 -1.08
N ASP A 7 -11.58 1.50 0.01
CA ASP A 7 -10.28 1.66 0.68
C ASP A 7 -9.11 1.18 -0.19
N ALA A 8 -9.37 0.23 -1.11
CA ALA A 8 -8.41 -0.25 -2.08
C ALA A 8 -8.24 0.70 -3.28
N SER A 9 -9.31 1.37 -3.72
CA SER A 9 -9.23 2.36 -4.81
C SER A 9 -8.73 3.73 -4.34
N PHE A 10 -9.15 4.18 -3.16
CA PHE A 10 -8.90 5.51 -2.63
C PHE A 10 -8.26 5.42 -1.24
N THR A 11 -7.08 4.81 -1.24
CA THR A 11 -6.39 4.42 -0.02
C THR A 11 -5.91 5.59 0.80
N LEU A 12 -6.05 5.45 2.12
CA LEU A 12 -5.56 6.40 3.11
C LEU A 12 -4.46 5.73 3.96
N PRO A 13 -3.53 6.51 4.55
CA PRO A 13 -2.66 5.98 5.58
C PRO A 13 -3.44 5.33 6.73
N GLY A 14 -2.94 4.23 7.26
CA GLY A 14 -3.55 3.41 8.30
C GLY A 14 -4.31 2.20 7.75
N ARG A 15 -5.37 1.76 8.45
CA ARG A 15 -6.11 0.51 8.17
C ARG A 15 -6.69 0.41 6.75
N SER A 16 -6.83 1.52 6.03
CA SER A 16 -7.24 1.51 4.62
C SER A 16 -6.21 0.79 3.74
N GLN A 17 -4.91 0.90 4.05
CA GLN A 17 -3.87 0.15 3.34
C GLN A 17 -3.97 -1.34 3.57
N LEU A 18 -4.25 -1.79 4.80
CA LEU A 18 -4.49 -3.20 5.06
C LEU A 18 -5.65 -3.75 4.22
N ARG A 19 -6.74 -2.97 4.10
CA ARG A 19 -7.88 -3.33 3.24
C ARG A 19 -7.51 -3.35 1.76
N ARG A 20 -6.74 -2.37 1.29
CA ARG A 20 -6.18 -2.34 -0.07
C ARG A 20 -5.41 -3.61 -0.37
N MET A 21 -4.42 -3.93 0.46
CA MET A 21 -3.57 -5.11 0.31
C MET A 21 -4.40 -6.39 0.28
N ARG A 22 -5.41 -6.52 1.14
CA ARG A 22 -6.33 -7.67 1.12
C ARG A 22 -7.07 -7.80 -0.20
N VAL A 23 -7.66 -6.73 -0.71
CA VAL A 23 -8.44 -6.74 -1.97
C VAL A 23 -7.53 -7.07 -3.16
N GLU A 24 -6.40 -6.38 -3.28
CA GLU A 24 -5.43 -6.59 -4.36
C GLU A 24 -4.84 -8.00 -4.32
N ARG A 25 -4.40 -8.45 -3.15
CA ARG A 25 -3.82 -9.79 -2.98
C ARG A 25 -4.87 -10.89 -3.14
N PHE A 26 -6.12 -10.67 -2.74
CA PHE A 26 -7.19 -11.63 -3.00
C PHE A 26 -7.44 -11.77 -4.50
N ALA A 27 -7.63 -10.66 -5.22
CA ALA A 27 -7.89 -10.68 -6.66
C ALA A 27 -6.72 -11.35 -7.42
N ARG A 28 -5.49 -10.95 -7.09
CA ARG A 28 -4.27 -11.52 -7.67
C ARG A 28 -4.07 -12.98 -7.30
N GLY A 29 -4.28 -13.32 -6.02
CA GLY A 29 -4.17 -14.67 -5.47
C GLY A 29 -5.14 -15.63 -6.12
N TRP A 30 -6.40 -15.21 -6.31
CA TRP A 30 -7.39 -15.98 -7.05
C TRP A 30 -6.89 -16.32 -8.47
N GLY A 31 -6.30 -15.36 -9.18
CA GLY A 31 -5.74 -15.61 -10.52
C GLY A 31 -4.53 -16.56 -10.49
N ILE A 32 -3.62 -16.39 -9.52
CA ILE A 32 -2.46 -17.26 -9.31
C ILE A 32 -2.90 -18.71 -9.07
N GLU A 33 -3.89 -18.93 -8.21
CA GLU A 33 -4.42 -20.26 -7.91
C GLU A 33 -5.03 -20.92 -9.16
N ARG A 34 -5.66 -20.16 -10.05
CA ARG A 34 -6.14 -20.68 -11.35
C ARG A 34 -5.02 -21.05 -12.31
N CYS A 35 -3.87 -20.39 -12.19
CA CYS A 35 -2.66 -20.78 -12.89
C CYS A 35 -1.92 -21.95 -12.23
N GLY A 36 -2.39 -22.44 -11.08
CA GLY A 36 -1.81 -23.56 -10.33
C GLY A 36 -0.69 -23.17 -9.36
N GLY A 37 -0.54 -21.87 -9.09
CA GLY A 37 0.45 -21.35 -8.14
C GLY A 37 -0.06 -21.25 -6.71
N LYS A 38 0.73 -20.61 -5.85
CA LYS A 38 0.45 -20.39 -4.43
C LYS A 38 0.36 -18.89 -4.13
N ALA A 39 -0.81 -18.43 -3.72
CA ALA A 39 -1.04 -17.03 -3.37
C ALA A 39 -0.24 -16.62 -2.12
N PRO A 40 0.31 -15.38 -2.09
CA PRO A 40 0.96 -14.83 -0.89
C PRO A 40 -0.07 -14.53 0.21
N PRO A 41 0.36 -14.40 1.48
CA PRO A 41 -0.54 -14.05 2.58
C PRO A 41 -1.17 -12.67 2.38
N LEU A 42 -2.44 -12.49 2.73
CA LEU A 42 -3.17 -11.23 2.50
C LEU A 42 -2.68 -10.06 3.38
N ASP A 43 -2.23 -10.36 4.59
CA ASP A 43 -1.88 -9.36 5.62
C ASP A 43 -0.36 -9.15 5.77
N GLY A 44 0.39 -9.33 4.68
CA GLY A 44 1.84 -9.12 4.69
C GLY A 44 2.24 -7.64 4.56
N THR A 45 3.52 -7.31 4.67
CA THR A 45 4.09 -5.99 4.30
C THR A 45 4.97 -6.04 3.05
N ALA A 46 4.91 -7.13 2.29
CA ALA A 46 5.78 -7.34 1.13
C ALA A 46 5.59 -6.34 -0.03
N ASP A 47 4.46 -5.64 -0.10
CA ASP A 47 4.21 -4.56 -1.09
C ASP A 47 4.72 -3.22 -0.55
N ARG A 48 6.01 -3.19 -0.22
CA ARG A 48 6.67 -2.08 0.49
C ARG A 48 6.52 -0.72 -0.21
N PHE A 49 6.55 -0.69 -1.53
CA PHE A 49 6.43 0.56 -2.30
C PHE A 49 5.08 1.26 -2.06
N GLU A 50 4.03 0.49 -1.76
CA GLU A 50 2.70 1.03 -1.46
C GLU A 50 2.60 1.55 -0.02
N GLN A 51 3.40 0.98 0.88
CA GLN A 51 3.51 1.40 2.29
C GLN A 51 4.27 2.71 2.46
N ALA A 52 5.02 3.19 1.46
CA ALA A 52 5.70 4.49 1.56
C ALA A 52 4.71 5.67 1.53
N LEU A 53 3.63 5.54 0.74
CA LEU A 53 2.66 6.62 0.54
C LEU A 53 1.45 6.51 1.46
N TYR A 54 0.96 5.28 1.70
CA TYR A 54 -0.19 5.02 2.55
C TYR A 54 0.13 3.97 3.63
N PRO A 55 1.12 4.16 4.50
CA PRO A 55 1.50 3.12 5.45
C PRO A 55 0.38 2.78 6.43
N ASP A 56 0.23 1.49 6.75
CA ASP A 56 -0.35 1.08 8.02
C ASP A 56 0.78 1.01 9.06
N LEU A 57 0.98 2.10 9.81
CA LEU A 57 2.10 2.25 10.75
C LEU A 57 2.07 1.17 11.85
N ASP A 58 0.89 0.72 12.28
CA ASP A 58 0.76 -0.35 13.27
C ASP A 58 1.13 -1.72 12.69
N LEU A 59 0.77 -1.97 11.44
CA LEU A 59 1.22 -3.17 10.72
C LEU A 59 2.75 -3.17 10.59
N ILE A 60 3.32 -2.04 10.21
CA ILE A 60 4.77 -1.86 10.06
C ILE A 60 5.49 -2.07 11.40
N ARG A 61 5.01 -1.51 12.52
CA ARG A 61 5.59 -1.75 13.85
C ARG A 61 5.64 -3.24 14.19
N ARG A 62 4.59 -3.99 13.85
CA ARG A 62 4.47 -5.41 14.18
C ARG A 62 5.29 -6.33 13.28
N LYS A 63 5.38 -6.02 12.00
CA LYS A 63 5.85 -6.95 10.96
C LYS A 63 7.06 -6.47 10.17
N GLY A 64 7.39 -5.20 10.30
CA GLY A 64 8.43 -4.54 9.52
C GLY A 64 7.90 -3.94 8.23
N ILE A 65 8.66 -3.01 7.66
CA ILE A 65 8.38 -2.37 6.36
C ILE A 65 8.48 -3.38 5.20
N ASN A 66 9.26 -4.45 5.37
CA ASN A 66 9.42 -5.51 4.38
C ASN A 66 9.48 -6.88 5.06
N GLU A 67 8.39 -7.61 5.07
CA GLU A 67 8.40 -9.03 5.41
C GLU A 67 9.07 -9.82 4.28
N SER A 68 10.00 -10.72 4.65
CA SER A 68 10.47 -11.74 3.73
C SER A 68 9.28 -12.61 3.34
N VAL A 69 8.88 -12.54 2.07
CA VAL A 69 7.90 -13.46 1.49
C VAL A 69 8.64 -14.58 0.77
N GLU A 70 8.15 -15.80 0.93
CA GLU A 70 8.51 -16.90 0.03
C GLU A 70 8.35 -16.42 -1.42
N LYS A 71 9.24 -16.86 -2.32
CA LYS A 71 9.10 -16.56 -3.76
C LYS A 71 7.68 -16.90 -4.18
N ILE A 72 7.00 -15.91 -4.76
CA ILE A 72 5.63 -16.09 -5.24
C ILE A 72 5.66 -17.16 -6.34
N ASP A 73 4.95 -18.25 -6.11
CA ASP A 73 4.72 -19.27 -7.11
C ASP A 73 3.53 -18.82 -7.97
N TYR A 74 3.83 -18.34 -9.17
CA TYR A 74 2.83 -17.88 -10.12
C TYR A 74 2.10 -19.02 -10.84
N GLY A 75 2.53 -20.28 -10.65
CA GLY A 75 2.02 -21.43 -11.37
C GLY A 75 2.64 -21.55 -12.76
N ARG A 76 1.85 -22.02 -13.74
CA ARG A 76 2.33 -22.28 -15.10
C ARG A 76 2.74 -20.99 -15.83
N GLU A 77 3.91 -21.00 -16.47
CA GLU A 77 4.48 -19.83 -17.18
C GLU A 77 3.61 -19.33 -18.34
N ASP A 78 2.86 -20.22 -19.00
CA ASP A 78 1.96 -19.89 -20.12
C ASP A 78 0.62 -19.30 -19.65
N CYS A 79 0.34 -19.30 -18.35
CA CYS A 79 -0.90 -18.80 -17.78
C CYS A 79 -0.80 -17.33 -17.39
N GLN A 80 -1.54 -16.49 -18.10
CA GLN A 80 -1.65 -15.07 -17.77
C GLN A 80 -2.62 -14.87 -16.60
N VAL A 81 -2.10 -14.58 -15.40
CA VAL A 81 -2.89 -14.35 -14.17
C VAL A 81 -3.97 -13.28 -14.39
N GLY A 82 -3.63 -12.17 -15.05
CA GLY A 82 -4.56 -11.07 -15.34
C GLY A 82 -5.73 -11.50 -16.23
N ASP A 83 -5.50 -12.40 -17.18
CA ASP A 83 -6.56 -12.92 -18.05
C ASP A 83 -7.53 -13.83 -17.28
N GLN A 84 -7.02 -14.61 -16.32
CA GLN A 84 -7.89 -15.42 -15.46
C GLN A 84 -8.80 -14.52 -14.62
N ILE A 85 -8.22 -13.47 -14.02
CA ILE A 85 -8.95 -12.46 -13.24
C ILE A 85 -10.04 -11.83 -14.11
N GLY A 86 -9.67 -11.28 -15.27
CA GLY A 86 -10.62 -10.57 -16.15
C GLY A 86 -11.77 -11.42 -16.69
N LYS A 87 -11.58 -12.74 -16.82
CA LYS A 87 -12.66 -13.68 -17.20
C LYS A 87 -13.75 -13.78 -16.14
N ARG A 88 -13.41 -13.59 -14.85
CA ARG A 88 -14.33 -13.83 -13.73
C ARG A 88 -14.68 -12.57 -12.93
N MET A 89 -13.85 -11.54 -12.99
CA MET A 89 -14.11 -10.18 -12.54
C MET A 89 -13.98 -9.22 -13.73
N PRO A 90 -14.99 -9.13 -14.62
CA PRO A 90 -14.93 -8.25 -15.79
C PRO A 90 -14.67 -6.78 -15.44
N SER A 91 -15.07 -6.32 -14.25
CA SER A 91 -14.83 -4.94 -13.81
C SER A 91 -13.42 -4.70 -13.25
N PHE A 92 -12.57 -5.74 -13.12
CA PHE A 92 -11.24 -5.63 -12.52
C PHE A 92 -10.37 -4.53 -13.13
N TRP A 93 -10.32 -4.44 -14.47
CA TRP A 93 -9.48 -3.44 -15.13
C TRP A 93 -10.02 -2.02 -15.02
N ASP A 94 -11.34 -1.87 -14.92
CA ASP A 94 -11.95 -0.56 -14.71
C ASP A 94 -11.75 -0.09 -13.27
N TRP A 95 -11.84 -1.01 -12.31
CA TRP A 95 -11.48 -0.76 -10.91
C TRP A 95 -9.99 -0.43 -10.74
N ALA A 96 -9.09 -1.20 -11.36
CA ALA A 96 -7.64 -0.99 -11.25
C ALA A 96 -7.22 0.39 -11.80
N LYS A 97 -7.89 0.89 -12.84
CA LYS A 97 -7.65 2.23 -13.39
C LYS A 97 -8.02 3.36 -12.44
N LEU A 98 -8.82 3.11 -11.39
CA LEU A 98 -9.16 4.12 -10.38
C LEU A 98 -7.92 4.56 -9.57
N ALA A 99 -6.84 3.79 -9.58
CA ALA A 99 -5.57 4.18 -8.98
C ALA A 99 -4.97 5.44 -9.63
N ILE A 100 -5.21 5.67 -10.94
CA ILE A 100 -4.66 6.82 -11.68
C ILE A 100 -5.19 8.15 -11.12
N PRO A 101 -6.52 8.42 -11.11
CA PRO A 101 -7.03 9.69 -10.58
C PRO A 101 -6.77 9.83 -9.07
N TRP A 102 -6.61 8.73 -8.33
CA TRP A 102 -6.23 8.81 -6.91
C TRP A 102 -4.78 9.20 -6.70
N ASP A 103 -3.86 8.67 -7.52
CA ASP A 103 -2.45 9.07 -7.50
C ASP A 103 -2.32 10.56 -7.84
N GLU A 104 -2.99 11.07 -8.88
CA GLU A 104 -2.98 12.50 -9.22
C GLU A 104 -3.41 13.40 -8.06
N VAL A 105 -4.49 13.01 -7.35
CA VAL A 105 -4.94 13.72 -6.14
C VAL A 105 -3.87 13.66 -5.06
N THR A 106 -3.27 12.50 -4.86
CA THR A 106 -2.27 12.32 -3.80
C THR A 106 -0.99 13.09 -4.09
N GLN A 107 -0.49 13.07 -5.33
CA GLN A 107 0.65 13.89 -5.76
C GLN A 107 0.39 15.38 -5.54
N THR A 108 -0.85 15.83 -5.66
CA THR A 108 -1.22 17.21 -5.31
C THR A 108 -1.20 17.45 -3.80
N VAL A 109 -1.77 16.53 -3.02
CA VAL A 109 -1.90 16.66 -1.56
C VAL A 109 -0.55 16.57 -0.84
N VAL A 110 0.38 15.73 -1.30
CA VAL A 110 1.72 15.63 -0.67
C VAL A 110 2.53 16.92 -0.80
N GLN A 111 2.13 17.84 -1.68
CA GLN A 111 2.74 19.17 -1.85
C GLN A 111 2.02 20.27 -1.05
N ASP A 112 1.00 19.91 -0.26
CA ASP A 112 0.28 20.89 0.57
C ASP A 112 1.24 21.53 1.59
N ALA A 113 1.21 22.86 1.67
CA ALA A 113 2.10 23.64 2.53
C ALA A 113 1.98 23.27 4.02
N SER A 114 0.81 22.78 4.46
CA SER A 114 0.60 22.32 5.83
C SER A 114 1.37 21.04 6.18
N LEU A 115 1.84 20.28 5.17
CA LEU A 115 2.66 19.10 5.37
C LEU A 115 4.16 19.42 5.50
N VAL A 116 4.62 20.61 5.09
CA VAL A 116 6.05 20.96 5.12
C VAL A 116 6.65 20.82 6.54
N PRO A 117 6.08 21.42 7.60
CA PRO A 117 6.68 21.32 8.94
C PRO A 117 6.74 19.89 9.48
N VAL A 118 5.75 19.06 9.14
CA VAL A 118 5.71 17.66 9.59
C VAL A 118 6.62 16.76 8.76
N LYS A 119 6.91 17.11 7.50
CA LYS A 119 7.96 16.45 6.70
C LYS A 119 9.34 16.72 7.29
N ASP A 120 9.66 17.98 7.61
CA ASP A 120 10.94 18.36 8.21
C ASP A 120 11.17 17.64 9.56
N ALA A 121 10.11 17.59 10.39
CA ALA A 121 10.13 16.88 11.66
C ALA A 121 10.34 15.37 11.49
N MET A 122 9.64 14.75 10.54
CA MET A 122 9.82 13.33 10.19
C MET A 122 11.25 13.07 9.70
N ALA A 123 11.77 13.89 8.78
CA ALA A 123 13.12 13.75 8.24
C ALA A 123 14.18 13.78 9.36
N THR A 124 14.09 14.79 10.23
CA THR A 124 15.01 14.95 11.36
C THR A 124 14.94 13.75 12.31
N CYS A 125 13.73 13.34 12.72
CA CYS A 125 13.55 12.18 13.60
C CYS A 125 14.14 10.89 13.01
N LEU A 126 13.96 10.67 11.70
CA LEU A 126 14.51 9.48 11.03
C LEU A 126 16.03 9.50 11.01
N ARG A 127 16.66 10.61 10.64
CA ARG A 127 18.13 10.74 10.66
C ARG A 127 18.68 10.48 12.06
N ASP A 128 18.09 11.09 13.08
CA ASP A 128 18.56 10.98 14.45
C ASP A 128 18.44 9.55 15.00
N ARG A 129 17.35 8.85 14.66
CA ARG A 129 17.10 7.48 15.16
C ARG A 129 17.84 6.40 14.39
N THR A 130 18.11 6.59 13.10
CA THR A 130 18.65 5.51 12.26
C THR A 130 20.03 5.79 11.69
N GLY A 131 20.50 7.04 11.74
CA GLY A 131 21.74 7.48 11.10
C GLY A 131 21.72 7.36 9.57
N LEU A 132 20.55 7.20 8.97
CA LEU A 132 20.40 7.08 7.52
C LEU A 132 20.26 8.46 6.88
N GLU A 133 20.66 8.54 5.61
CA GLU A 133 20.40 9.72 4.79
C GLU A 133 18.90 9.84 4.50
N VAL A 134 18.31 10.99 4.81
CA VAL A 134 16.90 11.30 4.62
C VAL A 134 16.75 12.75 4.15
N SER A 135 16.02 12.94 3.07
CA SER A 135 15.68 14.25 2.48
C SER A 135 14.55 14.94 3.26
N ASP A 136 14.59 16.26 3.36
CA ASP A 136 13.48 17.05 3.91
C ASP A 136 12.28 17.12 2.94
N ASP A 137 12.55 17.12 1.62
CA ASP A 137 11.50 17.25 0.59
C ASP A 137 10.60 16.02 0.48
N ASP A 138 11.22 14.83 0.61
CA ASP A 138 10.58 13.52 0.55
C ASP A 138 11.21 12.57 1.60
N PRO A 139 10.88 12.74 2.89
CA PRO A 139 11.45 11.93 3.96
C PRO A 139 11.06 10.46 3.82
N ALA A 140 9.84 10.17 3.38
CA ALA A 140 9.35 8.80 3.24
C ALA A 140 10.09 8.05 2.13
N GLY A 141 10.12 8.60 0.91
CA GLY A 141 10.76 7.94 -0.24
C GLY A 141 12.28 7.84 -0.09
N SER A 142 12.93 8.91 0.37
CA SER A 142 14.39 8.90 0.59
C SER A 142 14.82 7.93 1.70
N PHE A 143 14.09 7.85 2.80
CA PHE A 143 14.33 6.86 3.86
C PHE A 143 14.20 5.44 3.33
N MET A 144 13.15 5.16 2.55
CA MET A 144 12.96 3.84 1.95
C MET A 144 14.15 3.45 1.06
N GLY A 145 14.61 4.36 0.21
CA GLY A 145 15.81 4.14 -0.62
C GLY A 145 17.07 3.91 0.22
N SER A 146 17.23 4.59 1.36
CA SER A 146 18.36 4.38 2.27
C SER A 146 18.29 3.03 2.99
N VAL A 147 17.10 2.58 3.38
CA VAL A 147 16.88 1.25 3.94
C VAL A 147 17.19 0.16 2.91
N ASP A 148 16.83 0.34 1.63
CA ASP A 148 17.18 -0.60 0.55
C ASP A 148 18.69 -0.72 0.39
N ARG A 149 19.42 0.40 0.37
CA ARG A 149 20.88 0.40 0.34
C ARG A 149 21.47 -0.31 1.55
N SER A 150 20.90 -0.10 2.74
CA SER A 150 21.36 -0.80 3.95
C SER A 150 21.09 -2.30 3.90
N PHE A 151 19.99 -2.74 3.29
CA PHE A 151 19.64 -4.16 3.15
C PHE A 151 20.64 -4.89 2.25
N LEU A 152 21.07 -4.27 1.15
CA LEU A 152 22.11 -4.83 0.27
C LEU A 152 23.45 -5.06 0.98
N LEU A 153 23.67 -4.41 2.11
CA LEU A 153 24.91 -4.47 2.90
C LEU A 153 24.75 -5.30 4.18
N SER A 154 23.54 -5.71 4.56
CA SER A 154 23.28 -6.41 5.82
C SER A 154 21.94 -7.16 5.80
N ASP A 155 21.99 -8.47 6.06
CA ASP A 155 20.80 -9.33 6.20
C ASP A 155 20.21 -9.31 7.64
N SER A 156 20.53 -8.30 8.45
CA SER A 156 20.10 -8.24 9.85
C SER A 156 18.61 -7.91 9.96
N VAL A 157 17.80 -8.93 10.25
CA VAL A 157 16.36 -8.80 10.49
C VAL A 157 16.07 -7.83 11.65
N ALA A 158 16.83 -7.88 12.73
CA ALA A 158 16.65 -6.98 13.88
C ALA A 158 16.85 -5.52 13.48
N LYS A 159 17.89 -5.22 12.69
CA LYS A 159 18.17 -3.86 12.21
C LYS A 159 17.06 -3.34 11.29
N MET A 160 16.50 -4.21 10.44
CA MET A 160 15.38 -3.85 9.58
C MET A 160 14.11 -3.56 10.38
N MET A 161 13.89 -4.30 11.48
CA MET A 161 12.80 -4.00 12.40
C MET A 161 13.01 -2.68 13.13
N ASP A 162 14.22 -2.36 13.58
CA ASP A 162 14.52 -1.07 14.22
C ASP A 162 14.22 0.10 13.28
N TYR A 163 14.62 0.00 12.01
CA TYR A 163 14.28 0.98 10.97
C TYR A 163 12.77 1.08 10.74
N SER A 164 12.07 -0.05 10.80
CA SER A 164 10.61 -0.10 10.62
C SER A 164 9.87 0.60 11.74
N VAL A 165 10.28 0.38 12.99
CA VAL A 165 9.73 1.07 14.15
C VAL A 165 10.03 2.57 14.09
N ALA A 166 11.27 2.94 13.74
CA ALA A 166 11.63 4.35 13.58
C ALA A 166 10.77 5.05 12.52
N PHE A 167 10.54 4.42 11.36
CA PHE A 167 9.64 4.93 10.34
C PHE A 167 8.22 5.13 10.83
N ALA A 168 7.68 4.12 11.53
CA ALA A 168 6.31 4.18 12.02
C ALA A 168 6.11 5.31 13.04
N ASP A 169 7.05 5.48 13.96
CA ASP A 169 6.96 6.48 15.02
C ASP A 169 7.26 7.89 14.51
N CYS A 170 8.30 8.08 13.72
CA CYS A 170 8.67 9.39 13.19
C CYS A 170 7.66 9.89 12.14
N GLY A 171 6.96 8.98 11.46
CA GLY A 171 5.98 9.34 10.42
C GLY A 171 4.57 9.65 10.93
N GLU A 172 4.29 9.46 12.22
CA GLU A 172 2.91 9.49 12.74
C GLU A 172 2.16 10.79 12.41
N ASP A 173 2.77 11.94 12.69
CA ASP A 173 2.17 13.25 12.42
C ASP A 173 2.06 13.56 10.92
N TYR A 174 3.06 13.18 10.13
CA TYR A 174 3.05 13.35 8.68
C TYR A 174 1.89 12.56 8.06
N TYR A 175 1.77 11.27 8.38
CA TYR A 175 0.72 10.41 7.83
C TYR A 175 -0.67 10.74 8.38
N ALA A 176 -0.78 11.22 9.62
CA ALA A 176 -2.03 11.78 10.14
C ALA A 176 -2.45 13.04 9.37
N GLY A 177 -1.51 13.93 9.05
CA GLY A 177 -1.72 15.11 8.21
C GLY A 177 -2.18 14.75 6.80
N LEU A 178 -1.43 13.86 6.13
CA LEU A 178 -1.72 13.37 4.79
C LEU A 178 -3.12 12.73 4.73
N ARG A 179 -3.44 11.86 5.69
CA ARG A 179 -4.75 11.23 5.82
C ARG A 179 -5.87 12.27 5.88
N ARG A 180 -5.77 13.28 6.76
CA ARG A 180 -6.81 14.32 6.90
C ARG A 180 -7.04 15.11 5.62
N LEU A 181 -6.00 15.33 4.82
CA LEU A 181 -6.13 16.04 3.55
C LEU A 181 -6.78 15.17 2.47
N LEU A 182 -6.36 13.90 2.37
CA LEU A 182 -6.93 12.94 1.43
C LEU A 182 -8.40 12.60 1.75
N GLU A 183 -8.75 12.49 3.03
CA GLU A 183 -10.13 12.26 3.49
C GLU A 183 -11.10 13.34 2.97
N LYS A 184 -10.64 14.58 2.76
CA LYS A 184 -11.46 15.66 2.18
C LYS A 184 -11.71 15.50 0.68
N LYS A 185 -10.79 14.85 -0.04
CA LYS A 185 -10.86 14.67 -1.50
C LYS A 185 -11.62 13.40 -1.88
N ARG A 186 -11.50 12.37 -1.05
CA ARG A 186 -12.00 11.02 -1.28
C ARG A 186 -13.51 10.91 -1.61
N PRO A 187 -14.44 11.61 -0.93
CA PRO A 187 -15.88 11.45 -1.19
C PRO A 187 -16.30 11.75 -2.63
N ALA A 188 -15.68 12.75 -3.27
CA ALA A 188 -16.00 13.13 -4.63
C ALA A 188 -15.63 12.03 -5.65
N LEU A 189 -14.50 11.36 -5.44
CA LEU A 189 -14.07 10.25 -6.30
C LEU A 189 -14.89 8.98 -6.04
N ILE A 190 -15.26 8.70 -4.79
CA ILE A 190 -16.19 7.61 -4.47
C ILE A 190 -17.49 7.80 -5.23
N GLU A 191 -18.08 9.00 -5.16
CA GLU A 191 -19.34 9.27 -5.84
C GLU A 191 -19.22 9.13 -7.35
N ARG A 192 -18.17 9.72 -7.93
CA ARG A 192 -17.91 9.69 -9.37
C ARG A 192 -17.75 8.28 -9.92
N HIS A 193 -17.25 7.35 -9.11
CA HIS A 193 -16.91 5.99 -9.53
C HIS A 193 -17.78 4.91 -8.85
N ARG A 194 -18.91 5.30 -8.24
CA ARG A 194 -19.77 4.41 -7.45
C ARG A 194 -20.12 3.12 -8.18
N GLU A 195 -20.56 3.20 -9.44
CA GLU A 195 -20.98 2.03 -10.22
C GLU A 195 -19.85 1.00 -10.40
N VAL A 196 -18.63 1.46 -10.68
CA VAL A 196 -17.46 0.59 -10.83
C VAL A 196 -17.11 -0.08 -9.50
N LEU A 197 -17.15 0.68 -8.40
CA LEU A 197 -16.84 0.19 -7.06
C LEU A 197 -17.86 -0.86 -6.60
N GLU A 198 -19.15 -0.60 -6.80
CA GLU A 198 -20.23 -1.51 -6.43
C GLU A 198 -20.19 -2.80 -7.25
N LYS A 199 -19.98 -2.68 -8.57
CA LYS A 199 -19.86 -3.84 -9.45
C LYS A 199 -18.66 -4.72 -9.07
N PHE A 200 -17.49 -4.13 -8.87
CA PHE A 200 -16.31 -4.89 -8.47
C PHE A 200 -16.47 -5.53 -7.09
N ALA A 201 -17.10 -4.82 -6.14
CA ALA A 201 -17.40 -5.37 -4.83
C ALA A 201 -18.31 -6.60 -4.90
N ALA A 202 -19.32 -6.59 -5.79
CA ALA A 202 -20.18 -7.75 -6.01
C ALA A 202 -19.39 -8.94 -6.60
N GLU A 203 -18.55 -8.70 -7.62
CA GLU A 203 -17.73 -9.73 -8.25
C GLU A 203 -16.74 -10.37 -7.25
N LEU A 204 -16.16 -9.59 -6.32
CA LEU A 204 -15.31 -10.12 -5.24
C LEU A 204 -16.09 -11.05 -4.29
N VAL A 205 -17.32 -10.69 -3.90
CA VAL A 205 -18.17 -11.55 -3.06
C VAL A 205 -18.46 -12.87 -3.76
N GLU A 206 -18.81 -12.83 -5.04
CA GLU A 206 -19.10 -14.02 -5.84
C GLU A 206 -17.90 -14.98 -5.92
N LEU A 207 -16.68 -14.45 -5.78
CA LEU A 207 -15.45 -15.23 -5.75
C LEU A 207 -15.03 -15.69 -4.36
N GLY A 208 -15.77 -15.34 -3.32
CA GLY A 208 -15.53 -15.78 -1.96
C GLY A 208 -14.61 -14.86 -1.15
N TYR A 209 -14.43 -13.60 -1.56
CA TYR A 209 -13.72 -12.64 -0.71
C TYR A 209 -14.53 -12.36 0.57
N VAL A 210 -13.88 -12.51 1.72
CA VAL A 210 -14.44 -12.23 3.06
C VAL A 210 -13.53 -11.20 3.77
N PRO A 211 -14.07 -10.09 4.30
CA PRO A 211 -13.29 -8.99 4.90
C PRO A 211 -12.50 -9.36 6.16
#